data_AF-X1QJJ6-F1
#
_entry.id   AF-X1QJJ6-F1
#
_cell.length_a   1.000
_cell.length_b   1.000
_cell.length_c   1.000
_cell.angle_alpha   90.00
_cell.angle_beta   90.00
_cell.angle_gamma   90.00
#
_symmetry.space_group_name_H-M   'P 1'
#
loop_
_entity.id
_entity.type
_entity.pdbx_description
1 polymer ?
#
loop_
_entity_poly.entity_id
_entity_poly.type
_entity_poly.pdbx_seq_one_letter_code
_entity_poly.pdbx_strand_id
1 'polypeptide(L)'
;ILPGVILINTSGRDILWGQAINMTSDYPISGVGLGAYIIELPNYYIRNGIESSMVDFTGNYYLQILSELGFPGLILVLIIFIIIIKKGIDYFRSQG
;
A
#
# COMPACT_ATOMS: atom_id res chain seq x y z
N ILE A 1 -34.54 0.23 2.04
CA ILE A 1 -33.98 1.52 1.59
C ILE A 1 -33.41 2.20 2.82
N LEU A 2 -32.08 2.32 2.92
CA LEU A 2 -31.42 3.07 4.00
C LEU A 2 -30.81 4.35 3.41
N PRO A 3 -31.07 5.53 4.00
CA PRO A 3 -30.54 6.79 3.52
C PRO A 3 -29.11 6.97 4.04
N GLY A 4 -28.14 7.08 3.14
CA GLY A 4 -26.75 7.42 3.50
C GLY A 4 -25.66 6.64 2.79
N VAL A 5 -25.98 5.62 2.01
CA VAL A 5 -24.97 4.94 1.18
C VAL A 5 -24.67 5.81 -0.03
N ILE A 6 -23.67 6.68 0.10
CA ILE A 6 -22.98 7.24 -1.07
C ILE A 6 -22.42 6.01 -1.79
N LEU A 7 -23.03 5.65 -2.92
CA LEU A 7 -22.49 4.67 -3.85
C LEU A 7 -21.26 5.28 -4.51
N ILE A 8 -20.17 5.40 -3.76
CA ILE A 8 -18.86 5.50 -4.38
C ILE A 8 -18.65 4.12 -5.01
N ASN A 9 -18.67 4.09 -6.34
CA ASN A 9 -18.32 2.91 -7.14
C ASN A 9 -16.80 2.70 -7.02
N THR A 10 -16.34 2.35 -5.82
CA THR A 10 -15.00 1.86 -5.57
C THR A 10 -15.07 0.34 -5.64
N SER A 11 -14.09 -0.28 -6.30
CA SER A 11 -13.99 -1.73 -6.51
C SER A 11 -13.69 -2.52 -5.21
N GLY A 12 -14.16 -2.03 -4.05
CA GLY A 12 -13.79 -2.48 -2.70
C GLY A 12 -12.38 -2.07 -2.26
N ARG A 13 -11.66 -1.33 -3.11
CA ARG A 13 -10.24 -0.98 -2.90
C ARG A 13 -10.02 0.05 -1.80
N ASP A 14 -11.01 0.90 -1.53
CA ASP A 14 -11.02 1.83 -0.41
C ASP A 14 -10.89 1.11 0.93
N ILE A 15 -11.56 -0.04 1.08
CA ILE A 15 -11.45 -0.88 2.27
C ILE A 15 -10.01 -1.42 2.42
N LEU A 16 -9.41 -1.89 1.32
CA LEU A 16 -8.02 -2.36 1.29
C LEU A 16 -7.04 -1.22 1.66
N TRP A 17 -7.19 -0.05 1.04
CA TRP A 17 -6.33 1.09 1.31
C TRP A 17 -6.45 1.57 2.75
N GLY A 18 -7.68 1.57 3.30
CA GLY A 18 -7.91 1.83 4.71
C GLY A 18 -7.12 0.89 5.60
N GLN A 19 -7.08 -0.42 5.29
CA GLN A 19 -6.29 -1.36 6.08
C GLN A 19 -4.78 -1.18 5.89
N ALA A 20 -4.31 -0.87 4.69
CA ALA A 20 -2.90 -0.56 4.45
C ALA A 20 -2.44 0.64 5.29
N ILE A 21 -3.29 1.67 5.40
CA ILE A 21 -3.04 2.85 6.25
C ILE A 21 -3.05 2.46 7.73
N ASN A 22 -4.00 1.63 8.18
CA ASN A 22 -4.04 1.16 9.56
C ASN A 22 -2.78 0.35 9.92
N MET A 23 -2.39 -0.60 9.07
CA MET A 23 -1.17 -1.40 9.23
C MET A 23 0.10 -0.55 9.28
N THR A 24 0.18 0.45 8.40
CA THR A 24 1.27 1.44 8.42
C THR A 24 1.27 2.25 9.72
N SER A 25 0.09 2.65 10.20
CA SER A 25 -0.03 3.49 11.39
C SER A 25 0.36 2.72 12.66
N ASP A 26 0.04 1.43 12.73
CA ASP A 26 0.46 0.56 13.83
C ASP A 26 1.96 0.20 13.76
N TYR A 27 2.51 0.02 12.55
CA TYR A 27 3.90 -0.40 12.33
C TYR A 27 4.64 0.49 11.30
N PRO A 28 4.91 1.77 11.60
CA PRO A 28 5.43 2.71 10.61
C PRO A 28 6.86 2.41 10.14
N ILE A 29 7.64 1.69 10.94
CA ILE A 29 9.05 1.39 10.65
C ILE A 29 9.19 0.03 9.96
N SER A 30 8.64 -1.03 10.56
CA SER A 30 8.80 -2.39 10.04
C SER A 30 7.75 -2.76 9.00
N GLY A 31 6.62 -2.05 8.98
CA GLY A 31 5.37 -2.60 8.45
C GLY A 31 4.95 -3.85 9.22
N VAL A 32 3.93 -4.54 8.70
CA VAL A 32 3.48 -5.83 9.24
C VAL A 32 4.33 -7.02 8.79
N GLY A 33 5.33 -6.80 7.93
CA GLY A 33 6.20 -7.82 7.37
C GLY A 33 5.99 -8.01 5.87
N LEU A 34 7.06 -8.38 5.17
CA LEU A 34 7.05 -8.60 3.72
C LEU A 34 6.07 -9.71 3.33
N GLY A 35 5.14 -9.41 2.43
CA GLY A 35 4.06 -10.31 2.02
C GLY A 35 2.97 -10.54 3.08
N ALA A 36 3.08 -9.94 4.27
CA ALA A 36 2.14 -10.18 5.37
C ALA A 36 0.85 -9.36 5.25
N TYR A 37 0.78 -8.37 4.34
CA TYR A 37 -0.41 -7.54 4.16
C TYR A 37 -1.69 -8.37 3.96
N ILE A 38 -1.65 -9.36 3.07
CA ILE A 38 -2.80 -10.23 2.76
C ILE A 38 -3.14 -11.13 3.94
N ILE A 39 -2.13 -11.57 4.69
CA ILE A 39 -2.26 -12.48 5.84
C ILE A 39 -2.92 -11.75 7.02
N GLU A 40 -2.53 -10.50 7.25
CA GLU A 40 -3.04 -9.68 8.35
C GLU A 40 -4.36 -8.99 8.03
N LEU A 41 -4.77 -8.95 6.76
CA LEU A 41 -5.98 -8.25 6.34
C LEU A 41 -7.26 -8.71 7.09
N PRO A 42 -7.53 -10.02 7.27
CA PRO A 42 -8.68 -10.48 8.04
C PRO A 42 -8.61 -10.07 9.51
N ASN A 43 -7.42 -10.07 10.12
CA ASN A 43 -7.23 -9.63 11.51
C ASN A 43 -7.60 -8.16 11.66
N TYR A 44 -7.21 -7.33 10.68
CA TYR A 44 -7.55 -5.91 10.66
C TYR A 44 -9.04 -5.66 10.39
N TYR A 45 -9.70 -6.46 9.56
CA TYR A 45 -11.16 -6.37 9.40
C TYR A 45 -11.91 -6.68 10.68
N ILE A 46 -11.54 -7.78 11.37
CA ILE A 46 -12.15 -8.15 12.65
C ILE A 46 -11.90 -7.05 13.69
N ARG A 47 -10.66 -6.56 13.80
CA ARG A 47 -10.29 -5.49 14.74
C ARG A 47 -11.07 -4.20 14.49
N ASN A 48 -11.34 -3.86 13.23
CA ASN A 48 -11.99 -2.62 12.84
C ASN A 48 -13.50 -2.75 12.63
N GLY A 49 -14.10 -3.91 12.92
CA GLY A 49 -15.53 -4.16 12.76
C GLY A 49 -16.01 -4.06 11.30
N ILE A 50 -15.17 -4.41 10.34
CA ILE A 50 -15.47 -4.32 8.91
C ILE A 50 -16.07 -5.66 8.45
N GLU A 51 -17.30 -5.62 7.96
CA GLU A 51 -17.96 -6.78 7.35
C GLU A 51 -17.51 -6.95 5.90
N SER A 52 -16.26 -7.40 5.71
CA SER A 52 -15.69 -7.73 4.41
C SER A 52 -14.90 -9.04 4.47
N SER A 53 -15.07 -9.89 3.47
CA SER A 53 -14.25 -11.09 3.25
C SER A 53 -13.24 -10.91 2.11
N MET A 54 -13.10 -9.68 1.61
CA MET A 54 -12.25 -9.37 0.47
C MET A 54 -10.76 -9.42 0.86
N VAL A 55 -10.04 -10.39 0.29
CA VAL A 55 -8.61 -10.58 0.52
C VAL A 55 -7.88 -10.47 -0.82
N ASP A 56 -7.18 -9.35 -1.01
CA ASP A 56 -6.47 -9.01 -2.24
C ASP A 56 -5.34 -8.01 -1.93
N PHE A 57 -4.43 -7.77 -2.86
CA PHE A 57 -3.42 -6.72 -2.77
C PHE A 57 -4.06 -5.33 -2.82
N THR A 58 -3.38 -4.32 -2.25
CA THR A 58 -3.85 -2.93 -2.29
C THR A 58 -4.09 -2.40 -3.72
N GLY A 59 -3.37 -2.93 -4.71
CA GLY A 59 -3.35 -2.40 -6.08
C GLY A 59 -2.61 -1.06 -6.21
N ASN A 60 -2.07 -0.54 -5.11
CA ASN A 60 -1.22 0.64 -5.09
C ASN A 60 0.12 0.24 -4.47
N TYR A 61 1.15 0.17 -5.31
CA TYR A 61 2.47 -0.30 -4.91
C TYR A 61 3.06 0.45 -3.71
N TYR A 62 2.80 1.76 -3.59
CA TYR A 62 3.28 2.56 -2.47
C TYR A 62 2.60 2.17 -1.17
N LEU A 63 1.27 1.99 -1.18
CA LEU A 63 0.53 1.54 0.00
C LEU A 63 0.90 0.10 0.38
N GLN A 64 1.10 -0.77 -0.60
CA GLN A 64 1.57 -2.14 -0.37
C GLN A 64 2.89 -2.13 0.41
N ILE A 65 3.91 -1.43 -0.13
CA ILE A 65 5.23 -1.36 0.51
C ILE A 65 5.15 -0.70 1.87
N LEU A 66 4.40 0.39 1.99
CA LEU A 66 4.30 1.12 3.25
C LEU A 66 3.66 0.24 4.34
N SER A 67 2.64 -0.55 3.99
CA SER A 67 2.02 -1.48 4.93
C SER A 67 2.92 -2.66 5.30
N GLU A 68 3.73 -3.18 4.37
CA GLU A 68 4.55 -4.39 4.58
C GLU A 68 5.94 -4.10 5.15
N LEU A 69 6.54 -2.97 4.78
CA LEU A 69 7.94 -2.63 5.06
C LEU A 69 8.12 -1.25 5.72
N GLY A 70 7.03 -0.52 5.96
CA GLY A 70 7.06 0.82 6.55
C GLY A 70 7.74 1.87 5.67
N PHE A 71 7.98 3.04 6.27
CA PHE A 71 8.69 4.14 5.62
C PHE A 71 10.11 3.78 5.16
N PRO A 72 10.93 3.01 5.91
CA PRO A 72 12.25 2.60 5.44
C PRO A 72 12.19 1.84 4.10
N GLY A 73 11.26 0.90 3.96
CA GLY A 73 11.05 0.17 2.71
C GLY A 73 10.66 1.08 1.55
N LEU A 74 9.72 2.02 1.81
CA LEU A 74 9.30 2.99 0.81
C LEU A 74 10.45 3.90 0.35
N ILE A 75 11.24 4.43 1.30
CA ILE A 75 12.40 5.28 1.01
C ILE A 75 13.41 4.51 0.14
N LEU A 76 13.71 3.26 0.49
CA LEU A 76 14.65 2.44 -0.28
C LEU A 76 14.20 2.27 -1.73
N VAL A 77 12.92 1.97 -1.94
CA VAL A 77 12.34 1.83 -3.28
C VAL A 77 12.40 3.14 -4.07
N LEU A 78 12.08 4.26 -3.44
CA LEU A 78 12.18 5.58 -4.09
C LEU A 78 13.62 5.90 -4.48
N ILE A 79 14.61 5.59 -3.63
CA ILE A 79 16.03 5.77 -3.94
C ILE A 79 16.42 4.94 -5.17
N ILE A 80 16.00 3.68 -5.24
CA ILE A 80 16.28 2.80 -6.38
C ILE A 80 15.70 3.40 -7.67
N PHE A 81 14.43 3.86 -7.65
CA PHE A 81 13.83 4.51 -8.82
C PHE A 81 14.59 5.77 -9.24
N ILE A 82 14.99 6.63 -8.30
CA ILE A 82 15.76 7.84 -8.58
C ILE A 82 17.10 7.47 -9.23
N ILE A 83 17.81 6.46 -8.74
CA ILE A 83 19.09 6.01 -9.32
C ILE A 83 18.89 5.53 -10.76
N ILE A 84 17.86 4.72 -11.01
CA ILE A 84 17.56 4.20 -12.35
C ILE A 84 17.25 5.34 -13.32
N ILE A 85 16.39 6.28 -12.92
CA ILE A 85 16.01 7.43 -13.74
C ILE A 85 17.23 8.31 -14.04
N LYS A 86 18.05 8.62 -13.02
CA LYS A 86 19.27 9.42 -13.21
C LYS A 86 20.23 8.75 -14.18
N LYS A 87 20.51 7.45 -14.01
CA LYS A 87 21.37 6.71 -14.94
C LYS A 87 20.82 6.68 -16.36
N GLY A 88 19.51 6.53 -16.52
CA GLY A 88 18.85 6.62 -17.83
C GLY A 88 19.07 7.97 -18.49
N ILE A 89 18.81 9.07 -17.76
CA ILE A 89 19.01 10.44 -18.25
C ILE A 89 20.47 10.70 -18.63
N ASP A 90 21.40 10.31 -17.77
CA ASP A 90 22.84 10.53 -17.99
C ASP A 90 23.33 9.76 -19.24
N TYR A 91 22.82 8.54 -19.45
CA TYR A 91 23.10 7.77 -20.66
C TYR A 91 22.65 8.50 -21.93
N PHE A 92 21.42 9.02 -21.98
CA PHE A 92 20.94 9.76 -23.15
C PHE A 92 21.71 11.07 -23.39
N ARG A 93 22.13 11.76 -22.32
CA ARG A 93 22.95 12.99 -22.43
C ARG A 93 24.35 12.74 -22.95
N SER A 94 24.93 11.58 -22.68
CA SER A 94 26.27 11.23 -23.18
C SER A 94 26.34 10.90 -24.67
N GLN A 95 25.19 10.71 -25.33
CA GLN A 95 25.08 10.30 -26.73
C GLN A 95 24.64 11.43 -27.68
N GLY A 96 24.30 12.61 -27.15
CA GLY A 96 23.94 13.81 -27.92
C GLY A 96 24.98 14.90 -27.74
#